data_AF-A0A9W7WQL3-F1
#
_entry.id   AF-A0A9W7WQL3-F1
#
_cell.length_a   1.000
_cell.length_b   1.000
_cell.length_c   1.000
_cell.angle_alpha   90.00
_cell.angle_beta   90.00
_cell.angle_gamma   90.00
#
_symmetry.space_group_name_H-M   'P 1'
#
loop_
_entity.id
_entity.type
_entity.pdbx_description
1 polymer ?
#
loop_
_entity_poly.entity_id
_entity_poly.type
_entity_poly.pdbx_seq_one_letter_code
_entity_poly.pdbx_strand_id
1 'polypeptide(L)'
;MAAGPGAASSGHGGGRGSSAALESSLDRRFQGVTNTMESIQGLSSWCIENKKHHSVIVRYWMKWLKKCELLMLLKSTHTQTNAMHTFK
;
A
#
# COMPACT_ATOMS: atom_id res chain seq x y z
N MET A 1 2.63 -35.39 43.45
CA MET A 1 2.07 -34.02 43.43
C MET A 1 3.22 -33.03 43.38
N ALA A 2 3.31 -32.22 42.33
CA ALA A 2 3.95 -30.90 42.32
C ALA A 2 3.63 -30.24 40.97
N ALA A 3 2.54 -29.47 40.95
CA ALA A 3 2.24 -28.54 39.87
C ALA A 3 2.99 -27.23 40.15
N GLY A 4 3.64 -26.68 39.13
CA GLY A 4 4.30 -25.38 39.17
C GLY A 4 4.30 -24.76 37.76
N PRO A 5 3.72 -23.57 37.54
CA PRO A 5 3.36 -23.07 36.22
C PRO A 5 4.47 -22.22 35.60
N GLY A 6 4.78 -22.48 34.34
CA GLY A 6 5.77 -21.72 33.56
C GLY A 6 5.11 -20.98 32.42
N ALA A 7 4.65 -19.76 32.73
CA ALA A 7 4.45 -18.61 31.86
C ALA A 7 4.35 -18.82 30.34
N ALA A 8 3.21 -18.39 29.80
CA ALA A 8 3.01 -18.03 28.41
C ALA A 8 4.20 -17.23 27.86
N SER A 9 4.95 -17.83 26.93
CA SER A 9 5.78 -17.09 26.00
C SER A 9 4.97 -16.91 24.71
N SER A 10 4.04 -15.95 24.75
CA SER A 10 3.52 -15.31 23.55
C SER A 10 4.63 -14.48 22.90
N GLY A 11 5.62 -15.17 22.33
CA GLY A 11 6.71 -14.60 21.56
C GLY A 11 6.41 -14.74 20.07
N HIS A 12 5.35 -14.09 19.59
CA HIS A 12 5.03 -14.06 18.16
C HIS A 12 4.54 -12.66 17.77
N GLY A 13 5.33 -11.91 17.00
CA GLY A 13 4.74 -10.82 16.19
C GLY A 13 5.52 -9.52 15.95
N GLY A 14 6.75 -9.35 16.46
CA GLY A 14 7.46 -8.06 16.39
C GLY A 14 7.78 -7.52 14.99
N GLY A 15 7.74 -8.34 13.93
CA GLY A 15 8.05 -7.91 12.56
C GLY A 15 6.84 -7.61 11.67
N ARG A 16 5.66 -8.16 12.01
CA ARG A 16 4.46 -8.08 11.15
C ARG A 16 3.64 -6.80 11.39
N GLY A 17 3.68 -6.28 12.62
CA GLY A 17 2.99 -5.03 12.98
C GLY A 17 3.58 -3.80 12.28
N SER A 18 4.91 -3.69 12.25
CA SER A 18 5.60 -2.55 11.61
C SER A 18 5.45 -2.54 10.10
N SER A 19 5.43 -3.72 9.44
CA SER A 19 5.18 -3.80 7.99
C SER A 19 3.73 -3.46 7.65
N ALA A 20 2.75 -3.96 8.40
CA ALA A 20 1.34 -3.67 8.15
C ALA A 20 1.01 -2.17 8.36
N ALA A 21 1.63 -1.52 9.35
CA ALA A 21 1.50 -0.08 9.59
C ALA A 21 2.11 0.74 8.45
N LEU A 22 3.26 0.30 7.92
CA LEU A 22 3.91 0.89 6.76
C LEU A 22 3.04 0.75 5.49
N GLU A 23 2.49 -0.44 5.25
CA GLU A 23 1.59 -0.73 4.12
C GLU A 23 0.33 0.12 4.16
N SER A 24 -0.28 0.28 5.35
CA SER A 24 -1.46 1.14 5.55
C SER A 24 -1.14 2.62 5.30
N SER A 25 0.04 3.06 5.71
CA SER A 25 0.50 4.43 5.49
C SER A 25 0.75 4.68 4.00
N LEU A 26 1.40 3.74 3.31
CA LEU A 26 1.61 3.79 1.86
C LEU A 26 0.30 3.82 1.08
N ASP A 27 -0.68 2.98 1.43
CA ASP A 27 -1.96 2.96 0.73
C ASP A 27 -2.67 4.32 0.82
N ARG A 28 -2.72 4.92 2.02
CA ARG A 28 -3.27 6.27 2.21
C ARG A 28 -2.50 7.33 1.43
N ARG A 29 -1.17 7.26 1.43
CA ARG A 29 -0.31 8.22 0.70
C ARG A 29 -0.47 8.08 -0.82
N PHE A 30 -0.57 6.86 -1.34
CA PHE A 30 -0.78 6.61 -2.76
C PHE A 30 -2.19 6.98 -3.23
N GLN A 31 -3.23 6.73 -2.41
CA GLN A 31 -4.58 7.22 -2.70
C GLN A 31 -4.67 8.75 -2.71
N GLY A 32 -3.92 9.41 -1.81
CA GLY A 32 -3.83 10.87 -1.74
C GLY A 32 -2.76 11.49 -2.63
N VAL A 33 -2.02 10.69 -3.41
CA VAL A 33 -0.98 11.21 -4.31
C VAL A 33 -1.67 11.86 -5.49
N THR A 34 -1.43 13.16 -5.64
CA THR A 34 -1.93 13.98 -6.76
C THR A 34 -0.72 14.50 -7.54
N ASN A 35 -0.93 14.97 -8.77
CA ASN A 35 0.15 15.55 -9.59
C ASN A 35 0.66 16.92 -9.05
N THR A 36 0.41 17.25 -7.78
CA THR A 36 0.95 18.46 -7.16
C THR A 36 2.35 18.20 -6.61
N MET A 37 3.21 19.21 -6.71
CA MET A 37 4.61 19.14 -6.29
C MET A 37 4.74 18.84 -4.79
N GLU A 38 3.84 19.37 -3.96
CA GLU A 38 3.75 19.08 -2.52
C GLU A 38 3.47 17.60 -2.23
N SER A 39 2.62 16.96 -3.04
CA SER A 39 2.30 15.54 -2.89
C SER A 39 3.49 14.64 -3.24
N ILE A 40 4.19 14.98 -4.34
CA ILE A 40 5.38 14.28 -4.80
C ILE A 40 6.55 14.45 -3.82
N GLN A 41 6.75 15.66 -3.29
CA GLN A 41 7.78 15.94 -2.29
C GLN A 41 7.49 15.24 -0.97
N GLY A 42 6.23 15.28 -0.50
CA GLY A 42 5.82 14.58 0.73
C GLY A 42 6.08 13.07 0.67
N LEU A 43 5.83 12.44 -0.49
CA LEU A 43 6.15 11.03 -0.71
C LEU A 43 7.67 10.79 -0.71
N SER A 44 8.43 11.66 -1.39
CA SER A 44 9.88 11.55 -1.49
C SER A 44 10.56 11.65 -0.11
N SER A 45 10.18 12.62 0.71
CA SER A 45 10.67 12.77 2.08
C SER A 45 10.35 11.56 2.95
N TRP A 46 9.10 11.07 2.87
CA TRP A 46 8.67 9.90 3.64
C TRP A 46 9.45 8.63 3.27
N CYS A 47 9.77 8.44 1.98
CA CYS A 47 10.61 7.34 1.52
C CYS A 47 12.05 7.41 2.09
N ILE A 48 12.62 8.60 2.22
CA ILE A 48 13.96 8.82 2.79
C ILE A 48 13.97 8.49 4.30
N GLU A 49 12.94 8.91 5.03
CA GLU A 49 12.79 8.62 6.46
C GLU A 49 12.63 7.11 6.73
N ASN A 50 11.91 6.41 5.85
CA ASN A 50 11.64 4.99 5.97
C ASN A 50 12.65 4.08 5.22
N LYS A 51 13.86 4.58 4.95
CA LYS A 51 14.90 3.86 4.17
C LYS A 51 15.21 2.44 4.66
N LYS A 52 15.04 2.15 5.95
CA LYS A 52 15.20 0.81 6.55
C LYS A 52 14.21 -0.22 5.98
N HIS A 53 13.08 0.24 5.46
CA HIS A 53 12.02 -0.59 4.88
C HIS A 53 11.92 -0.45 3.36
N HIS A 54 12.95 0.09 2.70
CA HIS A 54 12.97 0.36 1.26
C HIS A 54 12.47 -0.82 0.41
N SER A 55 12.93 -2.05 0.69
CA SER A 55 12.52 -3.25 -0.05
C SER A 55 11.03 -3.59 0.10
N VAL A 56 10.37 -3.17 1.18
CA VAL A 56 8.92 -3.34 1.36
C VAL A 56 8.18 -2.25 0.61
N ILE A 57 8.65 -1.00 0.72
CA ILE A 57 8.09 0.17 0.03
C ILE A 57 8.06 -0.05 -1.49
N VAL A 58 9.19 -0.46 -2.08
CA VAL A 58 9.29 -0.69 -3.53
C VAL A 58 8.38 -1.82 -4.00
N ARG A 59 8.33 -2.93 -3.24
CA ARG A 59 7.44 -4.05 -3.58
C ARG A 59 5.98 -3.64 -3.55
N TYR A 60 5.58 -2.88 -2.54
CA TYR A 60 4.20 -2.42 -2.39
C TYR A 60 3.85 -1.36 -3.44
N TRP A 61 4.78 -0.46 -3.75
CA TRP A 61 4.65 0.53 -4.81
C TRP A 61 4.44 -0.12 -6.18
N MET A 62 5.26 -1.12 -6.54
CA MET A 62 5.10 -1.86 -7.79
C MET A 62 3.75 -2.59 -7.87
N LYS A 63 3.26 -3.14 -6.76
CA LYS A 63 1.94 -3.76 -6.69
C LYS A 63 0.83 -2.74 -6.90
N TRP A 64 0.96 -1.55 -6.29
CA TRP A 64 -0.01 -0.47 -6.41
C TRP A 64 -0.02 0.14 -7.83
N LEU A 65 1.15 0.31 -8.45
CA LEU A 65 1.30 0.80 -9.82
C LEU A 65 0.56 -0.10 -10.83
N LYS A 66 0.74 -1.42 -10.73
CA LYS A 66 0.00 -2.40 -11.54
C LYS A 66 -1.52 -2.30 -11.34
N LYS A 67 -1.97 -2.08 -10.10
CA LYS A 67 -3.40 -1.87 -9.81
C LYS A 67 -3.92 -0.59 -10.45
N CYS A 68 -3.14 0.50 -10.43
CA CYS A 68 -3.51 1.75 -11.10
C CYS A 68 -3.56 1.62 -12.61
N GLU A 69 -2.61 0.92 -13.22
CA GLU A 69 -2.61 0.62 -14.65
C GLU A 69 -3.85 -0.19 -15.05
N LEU A 70 -4.15 -1.26 -14.31
CA LEU A 70 -5.37 -2.05 -14.51
C LEU A 70 -6.65 -1.23 -14.30
N LEU A 71 -6.69 -0.34 -13.31
CA LEU A 71 -7.83 0.55 -13.07
C LEU A 71 -7.98 1.59 -14.19
N MET A 72 -6.88 2.11 -14.73
CA MET A 72 -6.91 3.03 -15.88
C MET A 72 -7.39 2.31 -17.14
N LEU A 73 -6.92 1.08 -17.38
CA LEU A 73 -7.38 0.24 -18.49
C LEU A 73 -8.87 -0.10 -18.34
N LEU A 74 -9.30 -0.50 -17.15
CA LEU A 74 -10.71 -0.83 -16.89
C LEU A 74 -11.60 0.41 -17.08
N LYS A 75 -11.18 1.58 -16.60
CA LYS A 75 -11.89 2.84 -16.85
C LYS A 75 -11.96 3.15 -18.34
N SER A 76 -10.86 2.96 -19.08
CA SER A 76 -10.86 3.15 -20.54
C SER A 76 -11.85 2.20 -21.23
N THR A 77 -11.85 0.92 -20.90
CA THR A 77 -12.80 -0.05 -21.47
C THR A 77 -14.25 0.23 -21.08
N HIS A 78 -14.53 0.56 -19.81
CA HIS A 78 -15.88 0.89 -19.36
C HIS A 78 -16.41 2.19 -19.99
N THR A 79 -15.57 3.21 -20.15
CA THR A 79 -15.92 4.44 -20.87
C THR A 79 -16.23 4.16 -22.34
N GLN A 80 -15.46 3.29 -23.01
CA GLN A 80 -15.74 2.88 -24.39
C GLN A 80 -17.05 2.09 -24.52
N THR A 81 -17.33 1.17 -23.59
CA THR A 81 -18.59 0.40 -23.58
C THR A 81 -19.81 1.28 -23.33
N ASN A 82 -19.73 2.22 -22.38
CA ASN A 82 -20.82 3.19 -22.16
C ASN A 82 -21.03 4.11 -23.38
N ALA A 83 -19.95 4.60 -24.00
CA ALA A 83 -20.06 5.41 -25.22
C ALA A 83 -20.75 4.65 -26.37
N MET A 84 -20.47 3.35 -26.53
CA MET A 84 -21.14 2.50 -27.52
C MET A 84 -22.62 2.22 -27.19
N HIS A 85 -22.98 2.10 -25.90
CA HIS A 85 -24.36 1.91 -25.48
C HIS A 85 -25.22 3.18 -25.57
N THR A 86 -24.62 4.37 -25.42
CA THR A 86 -25.33 5.66 -25.60
C THR A 86 -25.51 6.03 -27.08
N PHE A 87 -24.83 5.35 -28.01
CA PHE A 87 -24.90 5.60 -29.45
C PHE A 87 -25.86 4.65 -30.20
N LYS A 88 -26.67 3.86 -29.50
CA LYS A 88 -27.64 2.92 -30.07
C LYS A 88 -29.04 3.21 -29.54
#